data_AF-A0A2D4TL69-F1
#
_entry.id   AF-A0A2D4TL69-F1
#
_cell.length_a   1.000
_cell.length_b   1.000
_cell.length_c   1.000
_cell.angle_alpha   90.00
_cell.angle_beta   90.00
_cell.angle_gamma   90.00
#
_symmetry.space_group_name_H-M   'P 1'
#
loop_
_entity.id
_entity.type
_entity.pdbx_description
1 polymer ?
#
loop_
_entity_poly.entity_id
_entity_poly.type
_entity_poly.pdbx_seq_one_letter_code
_entity_poly.pdbx_strand_id
1 'polypeptide(L)'
;MYQNRLRSTKLQPTKKELPLYSEKKFLSLLLLGVSCLSLTSCQTLNLKKQINPLEQLTPSEYYKSPSTNQDVEITRKKYGFKYQFSSPSNERYEWSWKYKRFETDEMIRRFGVPKSIFEPFQANKRNINLRRKVLKKSLYKAEGQIISPDFSQMVPYYMGFTAPLYALTIKTLGRDSSPRERVEFLLRFVQDIPYGIPPTHSNNKVISGVLPPPQIFIEKWADCDSKVLLISSILAHEPRYKILLVYLEKHLLMAFEGLPHRGDKF
;
A
#
# COMPACT_ATOMS: atom_id res chain seq x y z
N MET A 1 50.55 -9.22 -31.54
CA MET A 1 51.39 -8.03 -31.80
C MET A 1 50.62 -6.81 -31.32
N TYR A 2 50.91 -6.31 -30.11
CA TYR A 2 51.78 -5.14 -29.84
C TYR A 2 51.23 -3.84 -30.48
N GLN A 3 50.53 -2.99 -29.70
CA GLN A 3 51.03 -1.88 -28.84
C GLN A 3 51.34 -0.59 -29.64
N ASN A 4 50.56 0.48 -29.45
CA ASN A 4 50.78 1.64 -28.53
C ASN A 4 51.53 2.85 -29.16
N ARG A 5 50.90 4.04 -29.09
CA ARG A 5 51.29 5.22 -28.24
C ARG A 5 50.45 6.44 -28.65
N LEU A 6 49.58 6.97 -27.78
CA LEU A 6 49.82 7.90 -26.65
C LEU A 6 50.15 9.35 -27.05
N ARG A 7 49.26 10.28 -26.64
CA ARG A 7 49.62 11.49 -25.88
C ARG A 7 48.54 11.82 -24.85
N SER A 8 49.04 12.36 -23.74
CA SER A 8 48.46 12.53 -22.41
C SER A 8 47.92 13.94 -22.14
N THR A 9 47.00 14.07 -21.18
CA THR A 9 47.00 15.17 -20.18
C THR A 9 46.29 14.70 -18.90
N LYS A 10 46.96 14.90 -17.75
CA LYS A 10 46.51 14.57 -16.39
C LYS A 10 45.85 15.79 -15.76
N LEU A 11 44.77 15.62 -14.98
CA LEU A 11 44.41 16.51 -13.87
C LEU A 11 43.92 15.66 -12.67
N GLN A 12 44.48 15.97 -11.50
CA GLN A 12 44.38 15.25 -10.22
C GLN A 12 43.13 15.65 -9.40
N PRO A 13 42.74 14.83 -8.39
CA PRO A 13 41.60 15.12 -7.51
C PRO A 13 42.01 16.01 -6.33
N THR A 14 41.11 16.92 -5.91
CA THR A 14 41.27 17.72 -4.68
C THR A 14 40.19 17.38 -3.66
N LYS A 15 40.63 16.93 -2.48
CA LYS A 15 39.86 16.86 -1.23
C LYS A 15 39.71 18.27 -0.65
N LYS A 16 38.54 18.61 -0.10
CA LYS A 16 38.39 19.64 0.95
C LYS A 16 37.39 19.20 2.00
N GLU A 17 37.75 19.51 3.24
CA GLU A 17 37.23 19.03 4.52
C GLU A 17 36.00 19.81 5.03
N LEU A 18 35.33 19.19 6.01
CA LEU A 18 34.20 19.67 6.82
C LEU A 18 34.51 20.93 7.64
N PRO A 19 33.51 21.77 7.98
CA PRO A 19 33.62 22.68 9.12
C PRO A 19 33.05 22.06 10.41
N LEU A 20 33.91 21.99 11.44
CA LEU A 20 33.53 21.95 12.86
C LEU A 20 32.98 23.33 13.27
N TYR A 21 31.86 23.36 13.99
CA TYR A 21 31.40 24.56 14.69
C TYR A 21 31.74 24.44 16.19
N SER A 22 32.60 25.34 16.65
CA SER A 22 33.13 25.43 18.01
C SER A 22 32.29 26.39 18.85
N GLU A 23 31.98 25.97 20.07
CA GLU A 23 31.56 26.83 21.19
C GLU A 23 32.58 27.95 21.46
N LYS A 24 32.10 29.13 21.89
CA LYS A 24 32.63 29.92 23.03
C LYS A 24 32.03 31.34 23.11
N LYS A 25 31.29 31.60 24.19
CA LYS A 25 31.47 32.71 25.18
C LYS A 25 30.14 33.24 25.72
N PHE A 26 29.83 32.78 26.93
CA PHE A 26 28.90 33.40 27.89
C PHE A 26 29.76 34.14 28.92
N LEU A 27 29.53 35.44 29.15
CA LEU A 27 29.65 36.18 30.43
C LEU A 27 29.82 37.70 30.23
N SER A 28 28.77 38.46 30.54
CA SER A 28 28.76 39.71 31.35
C SER A 28 27.33 40.28 31.36
N LEU A 29 26.61 40.14 32.48
CA LEU A 29 26.41 41.10 33.59
C LEU A 29 25.21 42.06 33.40
N LEU A 30 24.13 41.76 34.14
CA LEU A 30 23.33 42.64 35.02
C LEU A 30 22.88 44.03 34.52
N LEU A 31 21.56 44.23 34.37
CA LEU A 31 20.67 44.99 35.30
C LEU A 31 19.43 45.58 34.61
N LEU A 32 18.30 45.49 35.33
CA LEU A 32 17.09 46.34 35.31
C LEU A 32 16.07 46.16 34.18
N GLY A 33 14.81 45.91 34.58
CA GLY A 33 13.65 46.19 33.74
C GLY A 33 12.45 45.28 33.96
N VAL A 34 11.75 45.45 35.08
CA VAL A 34 10.38 44.94 35.25
C VAL A 34 9.49 45.57 34.17
N SER A 35 8.86 44.75 33.33
CA SER A 35 7.60 45.13 32.68
C SER A 35 6.73 43.90 32.51
N CYS A 36 5.63 43.93 33.24
CA CYS A 36 4.53 42.97 33.17
C CYS A 36 3.74 43.29 31.89
N LEU A 37 3.81 42.40 30.89
CA LEU A 37 2.87 42.41 29.77
C LEU A 37 2.43 40.97 29.53
N SER A 38 1.19 40.71 29.95
CA SER A 38 0.41 39.52 29.68
C SER A 38 0.32 39.27 28.17
N LEU A 39 1.09 38.30 27.68
CA LEU A 39 0.82 37.68 26.39
C LEU A 39 -0.10 36.50 26.63
N THR A 40 -1.37 36.74 26.32
CA THR A 40 -2.39 35.72 26.16
C THR A 40 -1.89 34.65 25.20
N SER A 41 -1.77 33.44 25.75
CA SER A 41 -1.58 32.21 24.99
C SER A 41 -2.69 32.08 23.94
N CYS A 42 -2.37 32.45 22.70
CA CYS A 42 -3.11 32.00 21.53
C CYS A 42 -2.34 30.83 20.90
N GLN A 43 -2.18 29.76 21.67
CA GLN A 43 -1.99 28.45 21.07
C GLN A 43 -3.36 27.95 20.63
N THR A 44 -3.73 28.22 19.37
CA THR A 44 -4.76 27.46 18.68
C THR A 44 -4.30 26.01 18.52
N LEU A 45 -4.46 25.23 19.59
CA LEU A 45 -4.44 23.78 19.58
C LEU A 45 -5.71 23.31 18.86
N ASN A 46 -5.67 23.30 17.53
CA ASN A 46 -6.66 22.63 16.71
C ASN A 46 -6.01 21.55 15.85
N LEU A 47 -5.23 20.68 16.48
CA LEU A 47 -4.97 19.34 15.97
C LEU A 47 -6.03 18.42 16.57
N LYS A 48 -7.21 18.38 15.92
CA LYS A 48 -8.08 17.20 16.02
C LYS A 48 -7.26 16.01 15.54
N LYS A 49 -6.61 15.32 16.48
CA LYS A 49 -6.00 14.00 16.27
C LYS A 49 -7.08 13.14 15.60
N GLN A 50 -6.92 12.86 14.30
CA GLN A 50 -7.79 11.94 13.58
C GLN A 50 -7.73 10.62 14.35
N ILE A 51 -8.83 10.25 15.00
CA ILE A 51 -8.93 8.96 15.68
C ILE A 51 -9.11 7.92 14.56
N ASN A 52 -7.99 7.46 14.00
CA ASN A 52 -7.95 6.21 13.27
C ASN A 52 -8.06 5.09 14.32
N PRO A 53 -9.17 4.32 14.36
CA PRO A 53 -9.36 3.27 15.35
C PRO A 53 -8.61 1.99 14.94
N LEU A 54 -7.99 1.99 13.76
CA LEU A 54 -7.21 0.88 13.22
C LEU A 54 -5.76 1.00 13.70
N GLU A 55 -5.17 -0.14 14.06
CA GLU A 55 -3.74 -0.24 14.32
C GLU A 55 -2.97 0.20 13.07
N GLN A 56 -2.06 1.15 13.25
CA GLN A 56 -1.14 1.56 12.21
C GLN A 56 -0.08 0.47 12.04
N LEU A 57 0.11 0.00 10.81
CA LEU A 57 1.08 -1.05 10.53
C LEU A 57 2.42 -0.45 10.07
N THR A 58 3.51 -1.11 10.47
CA THR A 58 4.87 -0.77 10.02
C THR A 58 5.35 -1.87 9.08
N PRO A 59 5.75 -1.54 7.84
CA PRO A 59 6.27 -2.55 6.93
C PRO A 59 7.71 -2.93 7.30
N SER A 60 8.11 -4.18 7.05
CA SER A 60 9.49 -4.61 7.31
C SER A 60 10.49 -4.07 6.29
N GLU A 61 10.03 -3.78 5.08
CA GLU A 61 10.79 -3.13 4.01
C GLU A 61 9.93 -2.01 3.43
N TYR A 62 10.56 -0.92 2.94
CA TYR A 62 9.80 0.19 2.37
C TYR A 62 10.55 0.83 1.20
N TYR A 63 9.86 0.97 0.07
CA TYR A 63 10.36 1.69 -1.10
C TYR A 63 9.25 2.57 -1.69
N LYS A 64 9.57 3.84 -1.95
CA LYS A 64 8.63 4.82 -2.49
C LYS A 64 9.29 5.62 -3.61
N SER A 65 8.60 5.71 -4.76
CA SER A 65 8.99 6.63 -5.83
C SER A 65 8.77 8.11 -5.41
N PRO A 66 9.62 9.06 -5.83
CA PRO A 66 9.40 10.48 -5.58
C PRO A 66 8.12 11.03 -6.23
N SER A 67 7.60 10.37 -7.26
CA SER A 67 6.42 10.83 -8.03
C SER A 67 5.08 10.47 -7.39
N THR A 68 5.05 9.55 -6.43
CA THR A 68 3.80 9.07 -5.80
C THR A 68 3.43 9.89 -4.56
N ASN A 69 2.17 10.33 -4.49
CA ASN A 69 1.63 11.02 -3.31
C ASN A 69 0.25 10.48 -2.95
N GLN A 70 0.08 10.10 -1.69
CA GLN A 70 -1.16 9.55 -1.16
C GLN A 70 -1.61 10.33 0.07
N ASP A 71 -2.86 10.76 0.05
CA ASP A 71 -3.53 11.39 1.17
C ASP A 71 -4.83 10.68 1.52
N VAL A 72 -5.12 10.62 2.83
CA VAL A 72 -6.32 9.99 3.36
C VAL A 72 -6.95 10.88 4.41
N GLU A 73 -8.16 11.34 4.11
CA GLU A 73 -9.00 12.09 5.03
C GLU A 73 -9.95 11.13 5.76
N ILE A 74 -9.81 11.02 7.08
CA ILE A 74 -10.67 10.17 7.91
C ILE A 74 -11.63 11.07 8.69
N THR A 75 -12.93 10.90 8.43
CA THR A 75 -14.01 11.58 9.17
C THR A 75 -14.82 10.57 9.98
N ARG A 76 -15.85 11.03 10.71
CA ARG A 76 -16.78 10.13 11.41
C ARG A 76 -17.60 9.25 10.46
N LYS A 77 -17.85 9.68 9.22
CA LYS A 77 -18.78 9.00 8.29
C LYS A 77 -18.09 8.33 7.10
N LYS A 78 -16.91 8.81 6.71
CA LYS A 78 -16.25 8.41 5.45
C LYS A 78 -14.73 8.45 5.56
N TYR A 79 -14.10 7.65 4.71
CA TYR A 79 -12.74 7.84 4.22
C TYR A 79 -12.80 8.62 2.90
N GLY A 80 -11.92 9.61 2.74
CA GLY A 80 -11.63 10.25 1.46
C GLY A 80 -10.20 9.93 1.07
N PHE A 81 -10.00 9.37 -0.11
CA PHE A 81 -8.69 9.00 -0.63
C PHE A 81 -8.32 9.92 -1.78
N LYS A 82 -7.06 10.32 -1.81
CA LYS A 82 -6.46 11.07 -2.91
C LYS A 82 -5.12 10.41 -3.25
N TYR A 83 -4.93 10.04 -4.51
CA TYR A 83 -3.72 9.37 -4.95
C TYR A 83 -3.22 9.94 -6.26
N GLN A 84 -1.98 10.42 -6.26
CA GLN A 84 -1.22 10.84 -7.41
C GLN A 84 -0.21 9.75 -7.79
N PHE A 85 -0.20 9.38 -9.06
CA PHE A 85 0.70 8.37 -9.62
C PHE A 85 1.21 8.78 -10.99
N SER A 86 2.37 8.25 -11.38
CA SER A 86 3.00 8.55 -12.67
C SER A 86 3.10 7.34 -13.59
N SER A 87 3.04 7.60 -14.90
CA SER A 87 3.48 6.64 -15.91
C SER A 87 5.02 6.62 -16.04
N PRO A 88 5.61 5.56 -16.63
CA PRO A 88 7.03 5.55 -17.03
C PRO A 88 7.43 6.70 -17.96
N SER A 89 6.46 7.28 -18.69
CA SER A 89 6.64 8.47 -19.54
C SER A 89 6.47 9.80 -18.78
N ASN A 90 6.46 9.78 -17.44
CA ASN A 90 6.30 10.95 -16.55
C ASN A 90 4.96 11.69 -16.64
N GLU A 91 3.96 11.13 -17.32
CA GLU A 91 2.58 11.65 -17.24
C GLU A 91 2.01 11.40 -15.84
N ARG A 92 1.39 12.43 -15.26
CA ARG A 92 0.85 12.39 -13.89
C ARG A 92 -0.67 12.29 -13.89
N TYR A 93 -1.18 11.39 -13.07
CA TYR A 93 -2.60 11.18 -12.86
C TYR A 93 -2.93 11.43 -11.39
N GLU A 94 -4.10 11.99 -11.14
CA GLU A 94 -4.63 12.20 -9.79
C GLU A 94 -6.04 11.65 -9.70
N TRP A 95 -6.24 10.70 -8.80
CA TRP A 95 -7.54 10.11 -8.51
C TRP A 95 -7.99 10.47 -7.11
N SER A 96 -9.30 10.67 -6.96
CA SER A 96 -9.93 10.90 -5.67
C SER A 96 -11.24 10.15 -5.58
N TRP A 97 -11.45 9.44 -4.47
CA TRP A 97 -12.68 8.68 -4.21
C TRP A 97 -13.00 8.67 -2.72
N LYS A 98 -14.22 8.28 -2.39
CA LYS A 98 -14.73 8.27 -1.01
C LYS A 98 -15.40 6.94 -0.73
N TYR A 99 -15.35 6.51 0.53
CA TYR A 99 -15.98 5.28 0.98
C TYR A 99 -16.57 5.47 2.38
N LYS A 100 -17.68 4.79 2.69
CA LYS A 100 -18.30 4.89 4.02
C LYS A 100 -17.39 4.25 5.05
N ARG A 101 -17.14 4.96 6.16
CA ARG A 101 -16.23 4.50 7.23
C ARG A 101 -16.64 3.15 7.80
N PHE A 102 -17.93 2.98 8.10
CA PHE A 102 -18.44 1.72 8.64
C PHE A 102 -18.15 0.52 7.72
N GLU A 103 -18.39 0.67 6.42
CA GLU A 103 -18.15 -0.39 5.43
C GLU A 103 -16.64 -0.66 5.26
N THR A 104 -15.81 0.39 5.19
CA THR A 104 -14.34 0.26 5.14
C THR A 104 -13.80 -0.46 6.38
N ASP A 105 -14.23 -0.05 7.57
CA ASP A 105 -13.80 -0.64 8.85
C ASP A 105 -14.24 -2.11 8.93
N GLU A 106 -15.44 -2.45 8.44
CA GLU A 106 -15.92 -3.84 8.39
C GLU A 106 -15.11 -4.69 7.42
N MET A 107 -14.80 -4.17 6.23
CA MET A 107 -13.94 -4.84 5.24
C MET A 107 -12.54 -5.15 5.79
N ILE A 108 -11.95 -4.24 6.57
CA ILE A 108 -10.64 -4.45 7.23
C ILE A 108 -10.80 -5.44 8.39
N ARG A 109 -11.85 -5.31 9.20
CA ARG A 109 -12.12 -6.21 10.34
C ARG A 109 -12.51 -7.61 9.90
N ARG A 110 -13.00 -7.82 8.69
CA ARG A 110 -13.30 -9.16 8.18
C ARG A 110 -12.03 -9.93 7.82
N PHE A 111 -10.99 -9.23 7.36
CA PHE A 111 -9.74 -9.87 6.96
C PHE A 111 -8.93 -10.38 8.16
N GLY A 112 -8.27 -11.53 7.97
CA GLY A 112 -7.40 -12.17 8.95
C GLY A 112 -8.13 -13.12 9.90
N VAL A 113 -7.39 -14.09 10.43
CA VAL A 113 -7.88 -15.07 11.40
C VAL A 113 -7.38 -14.74 12.82
N PRO A 114 -8.16 -15.02 13.89
CA PRO A 114 -7.66 -14.89 15.25
C PRO A 114 -6.48 -15.84 15.50
N LYS A 115 -5.47 -15.37 16.24
CA LYS A 115 -4.27 -16.18 16.61
C LYS A 115 -4.64 -17.51 17.27
N SER A 116 -5.73 -17.54 18.04
CA SER A 116 -6.23 -18.73 18.72
C SER A 116 -6.57 -19.89 17.78
N ILE A 117 -6.77 -19.66 16.47
CA ILE A 117 -7.05 -20.77 15.55
C ILE A 117 -5.86 -21.75 15.42
N PHE A 118 -4.65 -21.25 15.64
CA PHE A 118 -3.38 -21.98 15.55
C PHE A 118 -2.97 -22.65 16.85
N GLU A 119 -3.66 -22.38 17.96
CA GLU A 119 -3.38 -23.06 19.23
C GLU A 119 -3.64 -24.58 19.06
N PRO A 120 -2.84 -25.43 19.72
CA PRO A 120 -3.07 -26.86 19.73
C PRO A 120 -4.46 -27.16 20.28
N PHE A 121 -5.31 -27.77 19.45
CA PHE A 121 -6.60 -28.28 19.87
C PHE A 121 -6.66 -29.77 19.64
N GLN A 122 -7.35 -30.48 20.54
CA GLN A 122 -7.84 -31.82 20.22
C GLN A 122 -8.75 -31.72 18.99
N ALA A 123 -8.51 -32.59 17.99
CA ALA A 123 -9.27 -32.65 16.73
C ALA A 123 -10.66 -33.27 16.92
N ASN A 124 -11.44 -32.75 17.87
CA ASN A 124 -12.82 -33.14 18.10
C ASN A 124 -13.78 -32.34 17.20
N LYS A 125 -15.00 -32.86 17.04
CA LYS A 125 -16.04 -32.27 16.18
C LYS A 125 -16.33 -30.80 16.50
N ARG A 126 -16.31 -30.42 17.78
CA ARG A 126 -16.56 -29.03 18.23
C ARG A 126 -15.48 -28.08 17.72
N ASN A 127 -14.20 -28.43 17.91
CA ASN A 127 -13.06 -27.61 17.53
C ASN A 127 -12.94 -27.49 16.01
N ILE A 128 -13.16 -28.58 15.28
CA ILE A 128 -13.20 -28.57 13.80
C ILE A 128 -14.30 -27.63 13.29
N ASN A 129 -15.51 -27.70 13.88
CA ASN A 129 -16.61 -26.83 13.50
C ASN A 129 -16.34 -25.36 13.83
N LEU A 130 -15.68 -25.06 14.96
CA LEU A 130 -15.30 -23.71 15.33
C LEU A 130 -14.28 -23.13 14.32
N ARG A 131 -13.22 -23.87 14.01
CA ARG A 131 -12.22 -23.46 13.00
C ARG A 131 -12.88 -23.18 11.65
N ARG A 132 -13.75 -24.08 11.17
CA ARG A 132 -14.48 -23.88 9.91
C ARG A 132 -15.34 -22.62 9.92
N LYS A 133 -16.01 -22.30 11.03
CA LYS A 133 -16.81 -21.06 11.17
C LYS A 133 -15.94 -19.82 11.11
N VAL A 134 -14.76 -19.85 11.72
CA VAL A 134 -13.80 -18.74 11.67
C VAL A 134 -13.31 -18.52 10.24
N LEU A 135 -12.83 -19.56 9.56
CA LEU A 135 -12.31 -19.48 8.18
C LEU A 135 -13.35 -18.91 7.19
N LYS A 136 -14.61 -19.37 7.28
CA LYS A 136 -15.71 -18.85 6.46
C LYS A 136 -15.97 -17.35 6.62
N LYS A 137 -15.56 -16.75 7.74
CA LYS A 137 -15.78 -15.33 8.03
C LYS A 137 -14.53 -14.48 7.86
N SER A 138 -13.36 -15.09 7.68
CA SER A 138 -12.07 -14.37 7.71
C SER A 138 -11.44 -14.11 6.34
N LEU A 139 -12.07 -14.58 5.25
CA LEU A 139 -11.49 -14.60 3.89
C LEU A 139 -10.20 -15.45 3.82
N TYR A 140 -10.16 -16.53 4.59
CA TYR A 140 -9.08 -17.51 4.59
C TYR A 140 -9.62 -18.89 4.26
N LYS A 141 -8.75 -19.72 3.70
CA LYS A 141 -9.01 -21.14 3.44
C LYS A 141 -8.01 -22.00 4.20
N ALA A 142 -8.37 -23.28 4.34
CA ALA A 142 -7.47 -24.31 4.82
C ALA A 142 -7.30 -25.36 3.72
N GLU A 143 -6.05 -25.65 3.37
CA GLU A 143 -5.65 -26.70 2.42
C GLU A 143 -4.66 -27.63 3.13
N GLY A 144 -5.12 -28.83 3.49
CA GLY A 144 -4.37 -29.71 4.37
C GLY A 144 -4.10 -29.04 5.73
N GLN A 145 -2.82 -28.82 6.02
CA GLN A 145 -2.36 -28.20 7.27
C GLN A 145 -2.06 -26.70 7.13
N ILE A 146 -2.24 -26.13 5.92
CA ILE A 146 -1.91 -24.74 5.63
C ILE A 146 -3.19 -23.90 5.72
N ILE A 147 -3.13 -22.80 6.46
CA ILE A 147 -4.17 -21.76 6.50
C ILE A 147 -3.61 -20.53 5.80
N SER A 148 -4.28 -20.06 4.75
CA SER A 148 -3.81 -18.97 3.91
C SER A 148 -4.95 -18.06 3.45
N PRO A 149 -4.67 -16.81 3.04
CA PRO A 149 -5.64 -15.92 2.42
C PRO A 149 -6.31 -16.58 1.21
N ASP A 150 -7.63 -16.48 1.11
CA ASP A 150 -8.40 -17.07 0.01
C ASP A 150 -8.71 -16.01 -1.05
N PHE A 151 -7.77 -15.84 -2.00
CA PHE A 151 -7.91 -14.86 -3.08
C PHE A 151 -9.20 -15.05 -3.90
N SER A 152 -9.70 -16.29 -4.03
CA SER A 152 -10.94 -16.57 -4.76
C SER A 152 -12.18 -15.97 -4.08
N GLN A 153 -12.15 -15.84 -2.74
CA GLN A 153 -13.19 -15.15 -1.99
C GLN A 153 -12.88 -13.66 -1.82
N MET A 154 -11.60 -13.28 -1.69
CA MET A 154 -11.19 -11.90 -1.45
C MET A 154 -11.47 -10.99 -2.66
N VAL A 155 -11.16 -11.45 -3.88
CA VAL A 155 -11.38 -10.66 -5.10
C VAL A 155 -12.85 -10.20 -5.23
N PRO A 156 -13.86 -11.10 -5.26
CA PRO A 156 -15.26 -10.67 -5.34
C PRO A 156 -15.72 -9.90 -4.10
N TYR A 157 -15.17 -10.21 -2.91
CA TYR A 157 -15.50 -9.47 -1.69
C TYR A 157 -15.10 -8.00 -1.77
N TYR A 158 -13.90 -7.70 -2.29
CA TYR A 158 -13.38 -6.34 -2.37
C TYR A 158 -13.82 -5.58 -3.63
N MET A 159 -14.52 -6.21 -4.56
CA MET A 159 -15.13 -5.52 -5.71
C MET A 159 -15.97 -4.31 -5.30
N GLY A 160 -16.69 -4.38 -4.18
CA GLY A 160 -17.41 -3.22 -3.65
C GLY A 160 -16.48 -2.01 -3.49
N PHE A 161 -15.39 -2.19 -2.72
CA PHE A 161 -14.41 -1.14 -2.47
C PHE A 161 -13.75 -0.60 -3.74
N THR A 162 -13.46 -1.46 -4.71
CA THR A 162 -12.74 -1.11 -5.94
C THR A 162 -13.63 -0.59 -7.07
N ALA A 163 -14.97 -0.63 -6.93
CA ALA A 163 -15.89 -0.14 -7.95
C ALA A 163 -15.62 1.32 -8.39
N PRO A 164 -15.34 2.28 -7.47
CA PRO A 164 -14.98 3.63 -7.87
C PRO A 164 -13.67 3.70 -8.67
N LEU A 165 -12.70 2.83 -8.39
CA LEU A 165 -11.42 2.77 -9.12
C LEU A 165 -11.62 2.24 -10.55
N TYR A 166 -12.49 1.24 -10.72
CA TYR A 166 -12.89 0.79 -12.04
C TYR A 166 -13.58 1.91 -12.82
N ALA A 167 -14.54 2.61 -12.20
CA ALA A 167 -15.22 3.74 -12.83
C ALA A 167 -14.25 4.88 -13.21
N LEU A 168 -13.26 5.18 -12.37
CA LEU A 168 -12.21 6.15 -12.66
C LEU A 168 -11.33 5.71 -13.84
N THR A 169 -11.03 4.42 -13.95
CA THR A 169 -10.30 3.84 -15.09
C THR A 169 -11.04 4.11 -16.40
N ILE A 170 -12.34 3.78 -16.44
CA ILE A 170 -13.18 4.02 -17.62
C ILE A 170 -13.31 5.52 -17.93
N LYS A 171 -13.41 6.36 -16.90
CA LYS A 171 -13.46 7.82 -17.08
C LYS A 171 -12.16 8.37 -17.66
N THR A 172 -11.00 7.87 -17.21
CA THR A 172 -9.69 8.35 -17.65
C THR A 172 -9.35 7.90 -19.07
N LEU A 173 -9.61 6.64 -19.41
CA LEU A 173 -9.24 6.08 -20.73
C LEU A 173 -10.34 6.18 -21.79
N GLY A 174 -11.57 6.48 -21.39
CA GLY A 174 -12.74 6.39 -22.26
C GLY A 174 -13.33 4.99 -22.33
N ARG A 175 -14.62 4.91 -22.70
CA ARG A 175 -15.38 3.65 -22.75
C ARG A 175 -14.91 2.69 -23.84
N ASP A 176 -14.31 3.21 -24.89
CA ASP A 176 -13.85 2.43 -26.04
C ASP A 176 -12.41 1.89 -25.87
N SER A 177 -11.75 2.22 -24.75
CA SER A 177 -10.43 1.67 -24.42
C SER A 177 -10.44 0.14 -24.41
N SER A 178 -9.41 -0.43 -25.03
CA SER A 178 -9.20 -1.86 -25.10
C SER A 178 -8.92 -2.47 -23.71
N PRO A 179 -9.15 -3.78 -23.54
CA PRO A 179 -8.80 -4.45 -22.28
C PRO A 179 -7.32 -4.32 -21.93
N ARG A 180 -6.41 -4.37 -22.92
CA ARG A 180 -4.96 -4.21 -22.70
C ARG A 180 -4.63 -2.81 -22.16
N GLU A 181 -5.17 -1.75 -22.78
CA GLU A 181 -4.91 -0.37 -22.33
C GLU A 181 -5.36 -0.15 -20.88
N ARG A 182 -6.51 -0.73 -20.49
CA ARG A 182 -7.01 -0.66 -19.11
C ARG A 182 -6.09 -1.38 -18.13
N VAL A 183 -5.61 -2.57 -18.48
CA VAL A 183 -4.67 -3.33 -17.65
C VAL A 183 -3.34 -2.60 -17.52
N GLU A 184 -2.76 -2.14 -18.63
CA GLU A 184 -1.50 -1.38 -18.63
C GLU A 184 -1.60 -0.10 -17.80
N PHE A 185 -2.71 0.62 -17.92
CA PHE A 185 -2.97 1.80 -17.12
C PHE A 185 -3.08 1.47 -15.62
N LEU A 186 -3.85 0.43 -15.27
CA LEU A 186 -3.99 -0.01 -13.88
C LEU A 186 -2.69 -0.57 -13.30
N LEU A 187 -1.82 -1.16 -14.13
CA LEU A 187 -0.48 -1.55 -13.70
C LEU A 187 0.36 -0.33 -13.32
N ARG A 188 0.29 0.78 -14.07
CA ARG A 188 0.95 2.04 -13.68
C ARG A 188 0.43 2.54 -12.33
N PHE A 189 -0.90 2.53 -12.15
CA PHE A 189 -1.54 2.89 -10.89
C PHE A 189 -1.07 2.03 -9.71
N VAL A 190 -1.08 0.70 -9.85
CA VAL A 190 -0.75 -0.20 -8.73
C VAL A 190 0.75 -0.30 -8.47
N GLN A 191 1.59 -0.27 -9.51
CA GLN A 191 3.04 -0.37 -9.33
C GLN A 191 3.64 0.84 -8.63
N ASP A 192 3.06 2.04 -8.82
CA ASP A 192 3.51 3.28 -8.19
C ASP A 192 3.06 3.43 -6.73
N ILE A 193 2.27 2.49 -6.20
CA ILE A 193 2.00 2.38 -4.76
C ILE A 193 3.33 1.99 -4.08
N PRO A 194 3.77 2.68 -3.02
CA PRO A 194 4.97 2.32 -2.29
C PRO A 194 5.00 0.85 -1.92
N TYR A 195 6.12 0.20 -2.19
CA TYR A 195 6.31 -1.19 -1.81
C TYR A 195 6.58 -1.28 -0.31
N GLY A 196 5.91 -2.19 0.38
CA GLY A 196 6.30 -2.59 1.71
C GLY A 196 5.68 -3.90 2.14
N ILE A 197 6.46 -4.70 2.88
CA ILE A 197 6.06 -6.05 3.29
C ILE A 197 5.24 -5.98 4.59
N PRO A 198 3.96 -6.40 4.59
CA PRO A 198 3.13 -6.38 5.78
C PRO A 198 3.61 -7.38 6.83
N PRO A 199 3.39 -7.09 8.12
CA PRO A 199 3.66 -8.07 9.15
C PRO A 199 2.73 -9.29 9.01
N THR A 200 3.15 -10.44 9.52
CA THR A 200 2.29 -11.63 9.59
C THR A 200 1.10 -11.45 10.55
N HIS A 201 1.21 -10.50 11.49
CA HIS A 201 0.25 -10.26 12.54
C HIS A 201 -0.17 -8.80 12.61
N SER A 202 -1.44 -8.57 12.95
CA SER A 202 -1.99 -7.27 13.33
C SER A 202 -2.90 -7.49 14.54
N ASN A 203 -2.60 -6.82 15.66
CA ASN A 203 -3.27 -7.04 16.94
C ASN A 203 -3.37 -8.54 17.31
N ASN A 204 -4.59 -9.04 17.51
CA ASN A 204 -4.92 -10.43 17.84
C ASN A 204 -5.18 -11.31 16.61
N LYS A 205 -4.83 -10.83 15.41
CA LYS A 205 -5.04 -11.54 14.16
C LYS A 205 -3.73 -11.92 13.47
N VAL A 206 -3.84 -12.94 12.64
CA VAL A 206 -2.88 -13.30 11.61
C VAL A 206 -3.43 -12.78 10.29
N ILE A 207 -2.63 -11.97 9.60
CA ILE A 207 -2.92 -11.36 8.30
C ILE A 207 -2.00 -11.86 7.19
N SER A 208 -1.05 -12.76 7.53
CA SER A 208 -0.23 -13.52 6.59
C SER A 208 0.52 -12.69 5.54
N GLY A 209 0.95 -11.47 5.92
CA GLY A 209 1.74 -10.63 5.01
C GLY A 209 0.95 -9.99 3.88
N VAL A 210 -0.39 -9.92 3.96
CA VAL A 210 -1.24 -9.28 2.94
C VAL A 210 -2.04 -8.13 3.57
N LEU A 211 -2.22 -7.05 2.82
CA LEU A 211 -3.14 -5.95 3.13
C LEU A 211 -4.38 -6.02 2.24
N PRO A 212 -5.59 -5.89 2.81
CA PRO A 212 -6.80 -5.75 2.01
C PRO A 212 -6.83 -4.39 1.30
N PRO A 213 -7.52 -4.25 0.14
CA PRO A 213 -7.57 -3.02 -0.65
C PRO A 213 -7.84 -1.72 0.11
N PRO A 214 -8.81 -1.63 1.05
CA PRO A 214 -8.97 -0.42 1.85
C PRO A 214 -7.76 -0.08 2.72
N GLN A 215 -7.06 -1.07 3.26
CA GLN A 215 -5.92 -0.85 4.13
C GLN A 215 -4.69 -0.39 3.34
N ILE A 216 -4.51 -0.82 2.09
CA ILE A 216 -3.43 -0.33 1.19
C ILE A 216 -3.42 1.21 1.13
N PHE A 217 -4.59 1.84 0.98
CA PHE A 217 -4.69 3.30 0.86
C PHE A 217 -4.67 4.04 2.21
N ILE A 218 -4.99 3.35 3.31
CA ILE A 218 -4.88 3.91 4.67
C ILE A 218 -3.41 3.92 5.11
N GLU A 219 -2.72 2.78 4.93
CA GLU A 219 -1.30 2.62 5.27
C GLU A 219 -0.39 3.30 4.24
N LYS A 220 -0.88 3.47 3.01
CA LYS A 220 -0.19 4.11 1.86
C LYS A 220 0.96 3.29 1.27
N TRP A 221 0.95 1.96 1.47
CA TRP A 221 1.92 1.02 0.92
C TRP A 221 1.32 -0.39 0.81
N ALA A 222 1.97 -1.25 0.02
CA ALA A 222 1.55 -2.64 -0.22
C ALA A 222 2.70 -3.50 -0.76
N ASP A 223 2.68 -4.80 -0.50
CA ASP A 223 3.56 -5.77 -1.14
C ASP A 223 3.00 -6.27 -2.49
N CYS A 224 3.67 -7.25 -3.09
CA CYS A 224 3.23 -7.80 -4.38
C CYS A 224 1.87 -8.52 -4.30
N ASP A 225 1.60 -9.26 -3.24
CA ASP A 225 0.36 -10.02 -3.07
C ASP A 225 -0.84 -9.08 -2.90
N SER A 226 -0.69 -8.05 -2.07
CA SER A 226 -1.71 -7.01 -1.86
C SER A 226 -2.00 -6.21 -3.13
N LYS A 227 -0.97 -5.90 -3.92
CA LYS A 227 -1.09 -5.23 -5.22
C LYS A 227 -1.85 -6.09 -6.24
N VAL A 228 -1.55 -7.38 -6.31
CA VAL A 228 -2.27 -8.36 -7.15
C VAL A 228 -3.74 -8.44 -6.76
N LEU A 229 -4.03 -8.51 -5.45
CA LEU A 229 -5.40 -8.49 -4.94
C LEU A 229 -6.15 -7.23 -5.38
N LEU A 230 -5.52 -6.06 -5.24
CA LEU A 230 -6.11 -4.77 -5.61
C LEU A 230 -6.47 -4.71 -7.10
N ILE A 231 -5.51 -4.97 -7.99
CA ILE A 231 -5.76 -4.91 -9.44
C ILE A 231 -6.76 -5.97 -9.88
N SER A 232 -6.69 -7.19 -9.33
CA SER A 232 -7.65 -8.26 -9.65
C SER A 232 -9.07 -7.86 -9.26
N SER A 233 -9.24 -7.25 -8.09
CA SER A 233 -10.54 -6.76 -7.60
C SER A 233 -11.08 -5.58 -8.43
N ILE A 234 -10.22 -4.77 -9.05
CA ILE A 234 -10.63 -3.71 -9.98
C ILE A 234 -11.08 -4.33 -11.31
N LEU A 235 -10.27 -5.23 -11.87
CA LEU A 235 -10.53 -5.86 -13.18
C LEU A 235 -11.74 -6.80 -13.15
N ALA A 236 -12.04 -7.42 -12.01
CA ALA A 236 -13.19 -8.31 -11.84
C ALA A 236 -14.56 -7.64 -12.10
N HIS A 237 -14.63 -6.29 -12.14
CA HIS A 237 -15.83 -5.56 -12.59
C HIS A 237 -16.14 -5.75 -14.07
N GLU A 238 -15.21 -6.29 -14.85
CA GLU A 238 -15.39 -6.57 -16.26
C GLU A 238 -15.25 -8.08 -16.53
N PRO A 239 -16.37 -8.82 -16.66
CA PRO A 239 -16.37 -10.30 -16.74
C PRO A 239 -15.55 -10.91 -17.87
N ARG A 240 -15.14 -10.11 -18.87
CA ARG A 240 -14.32 -10.57 -19.99
C ARG A 240 -12.87 -10.90 -19.58
N TYR A 241 -12.37 -10.36 -18.47
CA TYR A 241 -11.02 -10.70 -18.01
C TYR A 241 -11.01 -12.09 -17.39
N LYS A 242 -10.23 -12.99 -17.98
CA LYS A 242 -9.84 -14.25 -17.33
C LYS A 242 -8.51 -14.02 -16.62
N ILE A 243 -8.57 -13.93 -15.29
CA ILE A 243 -7.41 -13.66 -14.43
C ILE A 243 -6.93 -14.99 -13.83
N LEU A 244 -5.64 -15.26 -13.97
CA LEU A 244 -4.95 -16.40 -13.36
C LEU A 244 -3.94 -15.88 -12.35
N LEU A 245 -3.99 -16.40 -11.12
CA LEU A 245 -3.01 -16.13 -10.08
C LEU A 245 -2.01 -17.30 -10.03
N VAL A 246 -0.73 -17.00 -10.23
CA VAL A 246 0.34 -18.00 -10.27
C VAL A 246 1.22 -17.81 -9.04
N TYR A 247 1.17 -18.79 -8.14
CA TYR A 247 1.99 -18.82 -6.93
C TYR A 247 3.37 -19.39 -7.25
N LEU A 248 4.41 -18.57 -7.06
CA LEU A 248 5.80 -18.99 -7.02
C LEU A 248 6.26 -19.01 -5.56
N GLU A 249 7.40 -19.66 -5.25
CA GLU A 249 7.87 -19.86 -3.86
C GLU A 249 7.90 -18.59 -3.00
N LYS A 250 8.13 -17.42 -3.59
CA LYS A 250 8.21 -16.13 -2.89
C LYS A 250 7.44 -14.98 -3.57
N HIS A 251 6.68 -15.27 -4.62
CA HIS A 251 6.03 -14.24 -5.43
C HIS A 251 4.67 -14.71 -5.92
N LEU A 252 3.66 -13.83 -5.86
CA LEU A 252 2.41 -14.00 -6.59
C LEU A 252 2.47 -13.23 -7.90
N LEU A 253 2.34 -13.95 -9.01
CA LEU A 253 2.18 -13.33 -10.32
C LEU A 253 0.71 -13.33 -10.71
N MET A 254 0.30 -12.28 -11.41
CA MET A 254 -1.00 -12.20 -12.07
C MET A 254 -0.81 -12.31 -13.57
N ALA A 255 -1.53 -13.24 -14.19
CA ALA A 255 -1.68 -13.33 -15.63
C ALA A 255 -3.13 -12.99 -16.02
N PHE A 256 -3.30 -12.42 -17.21
CA PHE A 256 -4.59 -12.19 -17.81
C PHE A 256 -4.58 -12.76 -19.23
N GLU A 257 -5.69 -13.34 -19.67
CA GLU A 257 -5.84 -13.80 -21.03
C GLU A 257 -5.79 -12.59 -22.00
N GLY A 258 -5.00 -12.70 -23.06
CA GLY A 258 -4.87 -11.67 -24.07
C GLY A 258 -4.40 -12.26 -25.40
N LEU A 259 -4.77 -11.61 -26.50
CA LEU A 259 -4.23 -11.93 -27.81
C LEU A 259 -2.84 -11.26 -27.95
N PRO A 260 -1.81 -12.01 -28.39
CA PRO A 260 -0.50 -11.41 -28.65
C PRO A 260 -0.63 -10.36 -29.75
N HIS A 261 0.02 -9.21 -29.56
CA HIS A 261 0.10 -8.19 -30.60
C HIS A 261 1.24 -8.52 -31.56
N ARG A 262 1.12 -8.00 -32.79
CA ARG A 262 2.17 -8.15 -33.80
C ARG A 262 3.45 -7.47 -33.28
N GLY A 263 4.48 -8.26 -33.03
CA GLY A 263 5.77 -7.78 -32.53
C GLY A 263 6.03 -8.01 -31.03
N ASP A 264 5.07 -8.57 -30.28
CA ASP A 264 5.33 -9.06 -28.93
C ASP A 264 6.40 -10.16 -29.01
N LYS A 265 7.48 -10.03 -28.23
CA LYS A 265 8.55 -11.03 -28.10
C LYS A 265 8.43 -11.67 -26.71
N PHE A 266 8.38 -13.01 -26.66
CA PHE A 266 8.31 -13.80 -25.43
C PHE A 266 9.68 -14.44 -25.15
#